data_AF-A0A7R9AQB5-F1
#
_entry.id   AF-A0A7R9AQB5-F1
#
_cell.length_a   1.000
_cell.length_b   1.000
_cell.length_c   1.000
_cell.angle_alpha   90.00
_cell.angle_beta   90.00
_cell.angle_gamma   90.00
#
_symmetry.space_group_name_H-M   'P 1'
#
loop_
_entity.id
_entity.type
_entity.pdbx_description
1 polymer ?
#
loop_
_entity_poly.entity_id
_entity_poly.type
_entity_poly.pdbx_seq_one_letter_code
_entity_poly.pdbx_strand_id
1 'polypeptide(L)'
;MRSSVSVILSSPIPDSNMSHPDYEQTAHDHAAILVLVKHTGEQSKHKSVGRILERVSRVSQTKVTDCSGVPRDISARFVRDYPVENNDWGDYQTHRRLLGLITVGESLDLFESILILIYSICAPIGKYDTQTELNELCRVHESLKVKYSSTLYDSRCVLIGPPESEPSSFPTPSNFKARALRYHDGEACVQLEGQITEFLSSLFWVLESKRLERSREKVDKVCKYHATT
;
A
#
# COMPACT_ATOMS: atom_id res chain seq x y z
N MET A 1 50.49 7.71 -30.51
CA MET A 1 49.70 6.88 -29.56
C MET A 1 49.26 7.75 -28.39
N ARG A 2 47.97 8.08 -28.31
CA ARG A 2 47.26 8.25 -27.03
C ARG A 2 45.77 8.10 -27.31
N SER A 3 45.26 6.94 -26.93
CA SER A 3 43.89 6.49 -27.08
C SER A 3 42.97 7.39 -26.26
N SER A 4 41.97 7.98 -26.91
CA SER A 4 40.83 8.68 -26.29
C SER A 4 39.67 7.73 -25.96
N VAL A 5 39.94 6.42 -25.82
CA VAL A 5 38.90 5.37 -25.63
C VAL A 5 38.77 4.95 -24.15
N SER A 6 39.28 5.73 -23.20
CA SER A 6 39.32 5.31 -21.78
C SER A 6 38.35 6.05 -20.86
N VAL A 7 37.57 7.02 -21.36
CA VAL A 7 36.68 7.85 -20.52
C VAL A 7 35.23 7.33 -20.45
N ILE A 8 34.85 6.37 -21.30
CA ILE A 8 33.45 5.88 -21.36
C ILE A 8 33.18 4.69 -20.41
N LEU A 9 34.21 4.13 -19.75
CA LEU A 9 34.05 2.91 -18.94
C LEU A 9 34.11 3.13 -17.42
N SER A 10 34.10 4.37 -16.92
CA SER A 10 34.17 4.64 -15.48
C SER A 10 32.89 5.18 -14.86
N SER A 11 31.81 5.35 -15.62
CA SER A 11 30.50 5.50 -15.00
C SER A 11 30.02 4.09 -14.60
N PRO A 12 29.67 3.84 -13.32
CA PRO A 12 28.86 2.66 -13.03
C PRO A 12 27.68 2.69 -13.99
N ILE A 13 27.40 1.57 -14.66
CA ILE A 13 26.18 1.41 -15.46
C ILE A 13 25.07 1.86 -14.51
N PRO A 14 24.33 2.96 -14.79
CA PRO A 14 23.21 3.31 -13.95
C PRO A 14 22.37 2.05 -13.89
N ASP A 15 22.08 1.56 -12.67
CA ASP A 15 21.25 0.38 -12.50
C ASP A 15 20.10 0.51 -13.50
N SER A 16 20.00 -0.46 -14.40
CA SER A 16 19.01 -0.47 -15.48
C SER A 16 17.66 -0.53 -14.81
N ASN A 17 17.18 0.63 -14.35
CA ASN A 17 15.95 0.82 -13.61
C ASN A 17 14.82 0.86 -14.64
N MET A 18 14.75 -0.20 -15.44
CA MET A 18 13.70 -0.40 -16.40
C MET A 18 12.56 -1.06 -15.65
N SER A 19 11.43 -0.38 -15.64
CA SER A 19 10.14 -0.97 -15.34
C SER A 19 9.98 -2.33 -16.01
N HIS A 20 9.50 -3.32 -15.26
CA HIS A 20 9.25 -4.64 -15.81
C HIS A 20 7.81 -4.76 -16.28
N PRO A 21 7.56 -5.29 -17.50
CA PRO A 21 6.20 -5.58 -17.95
C PRO A 21 5.49 -6.55 -16.99
N ASP A 22 4.34 -6.13 -16.46
CA ASP A 22 3.43 -7.01 -15.73
C ASP A 22 2.55 -7.78 -16.73
N TYR A 23 2.85 -9.06 -16.93
CA TYR A 23 2.09 -9.95 -17.82
C TYR A 23 0.83 -10.52 -17.16
N GLU A 24 0.63 -10.34 -15.86
CA GLU A 24 -0.58 -10.79 -15.14
C GLU A 24 -1.74 -9.79 -15.26
N GLN A 25 -1.51 -8.65 -15.91
CA GLN A 25 -2.48 -7.59 -16.07
C GLN A 25 -3.65 -8.00 -16.99
N THR A 26 -4.87 -7.71 -16.53
CA THR A 26 -6.11 -8.00 -17.25
C THR A 26 -6.90 -6.74 -17.60
N ALA A 27 -7.86 -6.85 -18.51
CA ALA A 27 -8.74 -5.72 -18.89
C ALA A 27 -9.55 -5.16 -17.70
N HIS A 28 -9.86 -5.99 -16.70
CA HIS A 28 -10.60 -5.56 -15.51
C HIS A 28 -9.78 -4.59 -14.64
N ASP A 29 -8.45 -4.68 -14.71
CA ASP A 29 -7.56 -3.83 -13.91
C ASP A 29 -7.67 -2.35 -14.30
N HIS A 30 -8.12 -2.06 -15.52
CA HIS A 30 -8.36 -0.68 -15.96
C HIS A 30 -9.45 0.04 -15.15
N ALA A 31 -10.34 -0.71 -14.49
CA ALA A 31 -11.40 -0.20 -13.63
C ALA A 31 -11.11 -0.42 -12.13
N ALA A 32 -9.89 -0.85 -11.77
CA ALA A 32 -9.51 -1.19 -10.40
C ALA A 32 -8.49 -0.20 -9.83
N ILE A 33 -8.62 0.09 -8.53
CA ILE A 33 -7.66 0.86 -7.76
C ILE A 33 -6.51 -0.08 -7.35
N LEU A 34 -5.28 0.25 -7.74
CA LEU A 34 -4.10 -0.54 -7.36
C LEU A 34 -3.60 -0.14 -5.96
N VAL A 35 -3.51 -1.13 -5.07
CA VAL A 35 -3.11 -0.97 -3.67
C VAL A 35 -2.00 -1.97 -3.33
N LEU A 36 -0.91 -1.48 -2.74
CA LEU A 36 0.20 -2.30 -2.27
C LEU A 36 -0.08 -2.72 -0.84
N VAL A 37 -0.04 -4.03 -0.57
CA VAL A 37 -0.20 -4.59 0.77
C VAL A 37 1.10 -5.28 1.16
N LYS A 38 1.81 -4.73 2.14
CA LYS A 38 3.16 -5.19 2.50
C LYS A 38 3.26 -5.56 3.98
N HIS A 39 3.92 -6.66 4.28
CA HIS A 39 4.29 -6.98 5.65
C HIS A 39 5.45 -6.06 6.10
N THR A 40 5.37 -5.58 7.34
CA THR A 40 6.37 -4.74 7.99
C THR A 40 6.80 -5.47 9.27
N GLY A 41 7.99 -6.04 9.26
CA GLY A 41 8.48 -6.96 10.28
C GLY A 41 9.46 -7.95 9.65
N GLU A 42 10.30 -8.60 10.46
CA GLU A 42 11.18 -9.65 9.96
C GLU A 42 10.33 -10.84 9.47
N GLN A 43 10.76 -11.51 8.39
CA GLN A 43 9.99 -12.51 7.65
C GLN A 43 9.81 -13.82 8.43
N SER A 44 9.14 -13.80 9.58
CA SER A 44 8.68 -15.01 10.23
C SER A 44 7.38 -15.48 9.56
N LYS A 45 7.26 -16.79 9.36
CA LYS A 45 6.14 -17.47 8.69
C LYS A 45 4.88 -17.48 9.56
N HIS A 46 4.51 -16.37 10.18
CA HIS A 46 3.32 -16.34 11.02
C HIS A 46 2.07 -16.41 10.14
N LYS A 47 1.28 -17.47 10.35
CA LYS A 47 -0.01 -17.70 9.68
C LYS A 47 -1.00 -16.55 9.94
N SER A 48 -0.80 -15.78 11.00
CA SER A 48 -1.58 -14.60 11.41
C SER A 48 -1.54 -13.48 10.37
N VAL A 49 -0.35 -13.03 9.97
CA VAL A 49 -0.19 -11.95 8.97
C VAL A 49 -0.73 -12.41 7.62
N GLY A 50 -0.46 -13.66 7.23
CA GLY A 50 -1.05 -14.26 6.03
C GLY A 50 -2.58 -14.15 6.01
N ARG A 51 -3.24 -14.45 7.14
CA ARG A 51 -4.70 -14.33 7.29
C ARG A 51 -5.19 -12.88 7.20
N ILE A 52 -4.47 -11.93 7.79
CA ILE A 52 -4.83 -10.50 7.72
C ILE A 52 -4.70 -10.00 6.29
N LEU A 53 -3.57 -10.30 5.63
CA LEU A 53 -3.34 -9.94 4.23
C LEU A 53 -4.40 -10.55 3.31
N GLU A 54 -4.74 -11.83 3.50
CA GLU A 54 -5.80 -12.51 2.76
C GLU A 54 -7.15 -11.82 2.97
N ARG A 55 -7.49 -11.44 4.21
CA ARG A 55 -8.72 -10.71 4.53
C ARG A 55 -8.77 -9.32 3.91
N VAL A 56 -7.67 -8.57 3.92
CA VAL A 56 -7.57 -7.30 3.19
C VAL A 56 -7.85 -7.54 1.71
N SER A 57 -7.25 -8.58 1.12
CA SER A 57 -7.46 -8.93 -0.29
C SER A 57 -8.89 -9.41 -0.62
N ARG A 58 -9.67 -9.89 0.36
CA ARG A 58 -11.09 -10.27 0.16
C ARG A 58 -11.99 -9.07 -0.06
N VAL A 59 -11.63 -7.89 0.45
CA VAL A 59 -12.38 -6.64 0.26
C VAL A 59 -11.98 -5.98 -1.07
N SER A 60 -12.05 -6.75 -2.16
CA SER A 60 -11.68 -6.28 -3.50
C SER A 60 -12.76 -5.43 -4.16
N GLN A 61 -14.00 -5.47 -3.66
CA GLN A 61 -15.11 -4.67 -4.19
C GLN A 61 -15.86 -3.98 -3.07
N THR A 62 -16.21 -2.71 -3.28
CA THR A 62 -17.05 -1.93 -2.38
C THR A 62 -18.00 -1.04 -3.16
N LYS A 63 -19.14 -0.68 -2.56
CA LYS A 63 -20.10 0.25 -3.14
C LYS A 63 -20.00 1.59 -2.44
N VAL A 64 -19.83 2.66 -3.21
CA VAL A 64 -19.90 4.03 -2.70
C VAL A 64 -21.08 4.72 -3.36
N THR A 65 -21.91 5.36 -2.54
CA THR A 65 -23.03 6.16 -3.03
C THR A 65 -22.51 7.56 -3.33
N ASP A 66 -22.72 8.02 -4.56
CA ASP A 66 -22.32 9.37 -4.94
C ASP A 66 -23.27 10.45 -4.37
N CYS A 67 -22.94 11.72 -4.58
CA CYS A 67 -23.76 12.84 -4.13
C CYS A 67 -25.15 12.90 -4.80
N SER A 68 -25.36 12.15 -5.89
CA SER A 68 -26.65 12.03 -6.58
C SER A 68 -27.49 10.85 -6.08
N GLY A 69 -26.99 10.09 -5.09
CA GLY A 69 -27.67 8.93 -4.53
C GLY A 69 -27.49 7.66 -5.36
N VAL A 70 -26.63 7.66 -6.38
CA VAL A 70 -26.38 6.51 -7.24
C VAL A 70 -25.27 5.64 -6.63
N PRO A 71 -25.51 4.34 -6.40
CA PRO A 71 -24.47 3.43 -5.96
C PRO A 71 -23.50 3.13 -7.11
N ARG A 72 -22.21 3.30 -6.84
CA ARG A 72 -21.10 3.04 -7.76
C ARG A 72 -20.26 1.92 -7.20
N ASP A 73 -20.03 0.89 -8.01
CA ASP A 73 -19.15 -0.22 -7.65
C ASP A 73 -17.69 0.21 -7.88
N ILE A 74 -16.86 0.03 -6.86
CA ILE A 74 -15.41 0.29 -6.89
C ILE A 74 -14.73 -1.05 -6.74
N SER A 75 -13.75 -1.31 -7.60
CA SER A 75 -12.89 -2.49 -7.49
C SER A 75 -11.47 -2.08 -7.10
N ALA A 76 -10.79 -2.96 -6.36
CA ALA A 76 -9.43 -2.78 -5.90
C ALA A 76 -8.60 -4.03 -6.21
N ARG A 77 -7.40 -3.83 -6.77
CA ARG A 77 -6.39 -4.86 -6.98
C ARG A 77 -5.33 -4.72 -5.90
N PHE A 78 -5.23 -5.72 -5.04
CA PHE A 78 -4.20 -5.78 -4.01
C PHE A 78 -2.98 -6.55 -4.51
N VAL A 79 -1.81 -5.92 -4.48
CA VAL A 79 -0.53 -6.52 -4.85
C VAL A 79 0.38 -6.60 -3.63
N ARG A 80 1.23 -7.63 -3.56
CA ARG A 80 2.18 -7.84 -2.44
C ARG A 80 3.58 -7.30 -2.71
N ASP A 81 3.95 -7.27 -3.98
CA ASP A 81 5.20 -6.70 -4.44
C ASP A 81 4.92 -5.81 -5.66
N TYR A 82 5.56 -4.65 -5.68
CA TYR A 82 5.39 -3.68 -6.74
C TYR A 82 6.69 -2.87 -6.88
N PRO A 83 7.48 -3.09 -7.95
CA PRO A 83 8.69 -2.32 -8.22
C PRO A 83 8.37 -0.82 -8.29
N VAL A 84 9.22 0.00 -7.69
CA VAL A 84 8.99 1.47 -7.64
C VAL A 84 9.08 2.06 -9.04
N GLU A 85 9.93 1.47 -9.89
CA GLU A 85 10.16 1.82 -11.30
C GLU A 85 8.87 1.71 -12.14
N ASN A 86 7.97 0.82 -11.75
CA ASN A 86 6.71 0.63 -12.47
C ASN A 86 5.76 1.82 -12.26
N ASN A 87 5.96 2.65 -11.24
CA ASN A 87 5.15 3.87 -11.07
C ASN A 87 5.35 4.89 -12.19
N ASP A 88 6.50 4.92 -12.84
CA ASP A 88 6.80 5.86 -13.93
C ASP A 88 5.86 5.66 -15.14
N TRP A 89 5.30 4.45 -15.27
CA TRP A 89 4.30 4.14 -16.29
C TRP A 89 2.90 4.60 -15.92
N GLY A 90 2.66 4.97 -14.67
CA GLY A 90 1.35 5.41 -14.18
C GLY A 90 0.82 6.67 -14.90
N ASP A 91 1.71 7.49 -15.46
CA ASP A 91 1.33 8.68 -16.22
C ASP A 91 0.77 8.33 -17.61
N TYR A 92 1.28 7.27 -18.24
CA TYR A 92 0.82 6.77 -19.54
C TYR A 92 -0.33 5.76 -19.41
N GLN A 93 -0.33 5.00 -18.31
CA GLN A 93 -1.27 3.93 -18.03
C GLN A 93 -1.76 4.06 -16.60
N THR A 94 -2.84 4.83 -16.42
CA THR A 94 -3.32 5.23 -15.08
C THR A 94 -3.66 4.04 -14.18
N HIS A 95 -4.09 2.91 -14.75
CA HIS A 95 -4.39 1.68 -14.01
C HIS A 95 -3.15 0.96 -13.46
N ARG A 96 -1.95 1.33 -13.91
CA ARG A 96 -0.67 0.88 -13.33
C ARG A 96 -0.22 1.76 -12.17
N ARG A 97 -0.87 2.89 -11.93
CA ARG A 97 -0.44 3.81 -10.88
C ARG A 97 -0.75 3.22 -9.52
N LEU A 98 0.25 3.11 -8.64
CA LEU A 98 0.01 2.68 -7.26
C LEU A 98 -0.62 3.82 -6.46
N LEU A 99 -1.86 3.64 -5.99
CA LEU A 99 -2.65 4.72 -5.37
C LEU A 99 -2.79 4.57 -3.86
N GLY A 100 -2.66 3.35 -3.34
CA GLY A 100 -2.82 3.05 -1.92
C GLY A 100 -1.71 2.17 -1.36
N LEU A 101 -1.43 2.33 -0.07
CA LEU A 101 -0.46 1.53 0.68
C LEU A 101 -1.09 1.06 1.99
N ILE A 102 -1.07 -0.25 2.21
CA ILE A 102 -1.44 -0.88 3.47
C ILE A 102 -0.23 -1.66 3.94
N THR A 103 0.23 -1.40 5.16
CA THR A 103 1.22 -2.26 5.80
C THR A 103 0.62 -3.01 6.97
N VAL A 104 1.10 -4.22 7.22
CA VAL A 104 0.76 -4.99 8.41
C VAL A 104 2.03 -5.15 9.24
N GLY A 105 2.02 -4.58 10.44
CA GLY A 105 3.12 -4.62 11.40
C GLY A 105 2.98 -5.78 12.37
N GLU A 106 3.99 -6.65 12.43
CA GLU A 106 4.11 -7.73 13.43
C GLU A 106 5.46 -7.62 14.14
N SER A 107 5.53 -8.09 15.39
CA SER A 107 6.77 -8.09 16.16
C SER A 107 7.46 -9.45 16.25
N LEU A 108 8.71 -9.39 16.71
CA LEU A 108 9.66 -10.48 16.87
C LEU A 108 9.57 -11.10 18.26
N ASP A 109 8.79 -12.18 18.40
CA ASP A 109 8.94 -13.07 19.55
C ASP A 109 9.82 -14.27 19.18
N LEU A 110 11.13 -14.12 19.40
CA LEU A 110 12.11 -15.22 19.31
C LEU A 110 11.79 -16.36 20.29
N PHE A 111 11.10 -16.07 21.40
CA PHE A 111 10.73 -17.06 22.42
C PHE A 111 9.50 -17.90 22.05
N GLU A 112 8.57 -17.36 21.28
CA GLU A 112 7.36 -18.09 20.85
C GLU A 112 7.66 -19.19 19.82
N SER A 113 8.80 -19.10 19.13
CA SER A 113 9.25 -20.12 18.16
C SER A 113 9.37 -21.53 18.77
N ILE A 114 9.74 -21.63 20.04
CA ILE A 114 9.89 -22.92 20.75
C ILE A 114 8.53 -23.42 21.28
N LEU A 115 7.66 -22.51 21.74
CA LEU A 115 6.36 -22.88 22.30
C LEU A 115 5.34 -23.28 21.22
N ILE A 116 5.39 -22.65 20.03
CA ILE A 116 4.56 -22.94 18.86
C ILE A 116 4.77 -24.37 18.33
N LEU A 117 5.99 -24.90 18.43
CA LEU A 117 6.30 -26.29 18.04
C LEU A 117 5.66 -27.32 18.97
N ILE A 118 5.33 -26.94 20.21
CA ILE A 118 4.86 -27.86 21.26
C ILE A 118 3.32 -27.96 21.30
N TYR A 119 2.59 -26.86 21.07
CA TYR A 119 1.17 -26.81 21.45
C TYR A 119 0.13 -26.86 20.32
N SER A 120 0.50 -26.73 19.03
CA SER A 120 -0.42 -26.89 17.87
C SER A 120 -1.85 -26.37 18.07
N ILE A 121 -2.00 -25.22 18.73
CA ILE A 121 -3.26 -24.48 18.85
C ILE A 121 -2.98 -23.10 18.30
N CYS A 122 -3.94 -22.58 17.53
CA CYS A 122 -3.97 -21.27 16.89
C CYS A 122 -2.85 -20.32 17.39
N ALA A 123 -1.78 -20.20 16.60
CA ALA A 123 -0.65 -19.35 16.98
C ALA A 123 -1.16 -17.95 17.33
N PRO A 124 -0.79 -17.40 18.50
CA PRO A 124 -1.10 -16.02 18.82
C PRO A 124 -0.52 -15.14 17.71
N ILE A 125 -1.29 -14.15 17.30
CA ILE A 125 -0.82 -13.13 16.37
C ILE A 125 0.36 -12.42 17.05
N GLY A 126 1.51 -12.29 16.36
CA GLY A 126 2.67 -11.60 16.92
C GLY A 126 2.28 -10.16 17.24
N LYS A 127 2.51 -9.76 18.49
CA LYS A 127 2.15 -8.42 18.98
C LYS A 127 3.43 -7.65 19.20
N TYR A 128 3.42 -6.34 18.90
CA TYR A 128 4.52 -5.50 19.37
C TYR A 128 4.41 -5.33 20.89
N ASP A 129 5.48 -5.70 21.59
CA ASP A 129 5.50 -5.70 23.05
C ASP A 129 6.29 -4.53 23.61
N THR A 130 7.09 -3.87 22.76
CA THR A 130 7.89 -2.70 23.14
C THR A 130 7.62 -1.47 22.28
N GLN A 131 7.81 -0.29 22.87
CA GLN A 131 7.78 0.99 22.14
C GLN A 131 8.81 1.04 21.01
N THR A 132 9.95 0.36 21.18
CA THR A 132 11.03 0.31 20.19
C THR A 132 10.58 -0.42 18.93
N GLU A 133 9.91 -1.57 19.08
CA GLU A 133 9.32 -2.30 17.96
C GLU A 133 8.26 -1.46 17.24
N LEU A 134 7.33 -0.84 17.99
CA LEU A 134 6.33 0.03 17.39
C LEU A 134 6.97 1.17 16.57
N ASN A 135 8.02 1.79 17.11
CA ASN A 135 8.74 2.86 16.43
C ASN A 135 9.42 2.36 15.15
N GLU A 136 9.97 1.15 15.16
CA GLU A 136 10.57 0.53 13.98
C GLU A 136 9.52 0.22 12.92
N LEU A 137 8.37 -0.35 13.31
CA LEU A 137 7.25 -0.60 12.40
C LEU A 137 6.76 0.70 11.73
N CYS A 138 6.62 1.77 12.53
CA CYS A 138 6.25 3.10 12.03
C CYS A 138 7.31 3.67 11.08
N ARG A 139 8.60 3.49 11.41
CA ARG A 139 9.73 3.94 10.59
C ARG A 139 9.77 3.23 9.24
N VAL A 140 9.60 1.91 9.23
CA VAL A 140 9.57 1.11 8.01
C VAL A 140 8.36 1.49 7.15
N HIS A 141 7.18 1.67 7.74
CA HIS A 141 5.99 2.12 7.02
C HIS A 141 6.24 3.48 6.32
N GLU A 142 6.72 4.48 7.04
CA GLU A 142 6.99 5.80 6.46
C GLU A 142 8.10 5.71 5.40
N SER A 143 9.11 4.86 5.58
CA SER A 143 10.15 4.64 4.56
C SER A 143 9.57 4.06 3.25
N LEU A 144 8.61 3.15 3.33
CA LEU A 144 7.91 2.59 2.16
C LEU A 144 7.03 3.65 1.51
N LYS A 145 6.27 4.40 2.31
CA LYS A 145 5.43 5.50 1.82
C LYS A 145 6.24 6.53 1.03
N VAL A 146 7.45 6.89 1.50
CA VAL A 146 8.34 7.83 0.77
C VAL A 146 8.67 7.31 -0.63
N LYS A 147 8.92 6.00 -0.79
CA LYS A 147 9.24 5.39 -2.10
C LYS A 147 8.13 5.56 -3.13
N TYR A 148 6.87 5.55 -2.72
CA TYR A 148 5.70 5.65 -3.61
C TYR A 148 5.00 7.03 -3.54
N SER A 149 5.62 8.02 -2.91
CA SER A 149 4.99 9.32 -2.58
C SER A 149 4.52 10.14 -3.80
N SER A 150 5.04 9.87 -4.99
CA SER A 150 4.62 10.54 -6.24
C SER A 150 3.22 10.13 -6.72
N THR A 151 2.76 8.94 -6.34
CA THR A 151 1.50 8.37 -6.84
C THR A 151 0.49 8.05 -5.74
N LEU A 152 0.98 7.87 -4.52
CA LEU A 152 0.20 7.46 -3.37
C LEU A 152 -0.72 8.57 -2.85
N TYR A 153 -2.00 8.26 -2.65
CA TYR A 153 -2.99 9.19 -2.09
C TYR A 153 -3.34 8.92 -0.63
N ASP A 154 -3.38 7.65 -0.21
CA ASP A 154 -3.68 7.27 1.17
C ASP A 154 -2.77 6.11 1.60
N SER A 155 -2.39 6.10 2.88
CA SER A 155 -1.49 5.11 3.49
C SER A 155 -1.98 4.74 4.89
N ARG A 156 -2.18 3.45 5.14
CA ARG A 156 -2.62 2.91 6.45
C ARG A 156 -1.65 1.85 6.95
N CYS A 157 -1.41 1.85 8.25
CA CYS A 157 -0.60 0.83 8.92
C CYS A 157 -1.48 0.06 9.90
N VAL A 158 -1.67 -1.24 9.65
CA VAL A 158 -2.32 -2.16 10.57
C VAL A 158 -1.27 -2.61 11.58
N LEU A 159 -1.48 -2.29 12.85
CA LEU A 159 -0.58 -2.58 13.95
C LEU A 159 -1.30 -3.52 14.92
N ILE A 160 -0.63 -4.60 15.30
CA ILE A 160 -1.21 -5.62 16.18
C ILE A 160 -0.45 -5.57 17.50
N GLY A 161 -1.14 -5.20 18.56
CA GLY A 161 -0.52 -4.88 19.84
C GLY A 161 -1.24 -5.48 21.05
N PRO A 162 -0.62 -5.35 22.24
CA PRO A 162 -1.18 -5.80 23.51
C PRO A 162 -2.54 -5.13 23.78
N PRO A 163 -3.43 -5.80 24.53
CA PRO A 163 -4.78 -5.29 24.82
C PRO A 163 -4.75 -3.93 25.52
N GLU A 164 -5.70 -3.05 25.15
CA GLU A 164 -5.89 -1.70 25.71
C GLU A 164 -6.11 -1.64 27.24
N SER A 165 -6.30 -2.79 27.91
CA SER A 165 -6.47 -2.89 29.36
C SER A 165 -5.20 -2.62 30.17
N GLU A 166 -4.04 -2.55 29.53
CA GLU A 166 -2.77 -2.13 30.15
C GLU A 166 -2.52 -0.63 29.88
N PRO A 167 -2.00 0.15 30.84
CA PRO A 167 -1.62 1.56 30.62
C PRO A 167 -0.47 1.75 29.61
N SER A 168 -0.03 0.69 28.93
CA SER A 168 0.99 0.65 27.89
C SER A 168 0.42 0.91 26.47
N SER A 169 -0.54 1.83 26.33
CA SER A 169 -0.85 2.41 25.01
C SER A 169 0.38 3.17 24.51
N PHE A 170 1.26 2.45 23.81
CA PHE A 170 2.44 3.02 23.20
C PHE A 170 2.01 4.10 22.20
N PRO A 171 2.36 5.38 22.41
CA PRO A 171 2.04 6.42 21.44
C PRO A 171 2.78 6.15 20.13
N THR A 172 2.12 6.37 19.00
CA THR A 172 2.82 6.45 17.71
C THR A 172 3.80 7.61 17.76
N PRO A 173 5.01 7.47 17.19
CA PRO A 173 6.00 8.53 17.22
C PRO A 173 5.51 9.75 16.42
N SER A 174 5.95 10.96 16.78
CA SER A 174 5.43 12.23 16.22
C SER A 174 5.66 12.40 14.71
N ASN A 175 6.63 11.68 14.15
CA ASN A 175 6.92 11.65 12.72
C ASN A 175 6.00 10.70 11.94
N PHE A 176 5.22 9.85 12.61
CA PHE A 176 4.27 8.95 11.98
C PHE A 176 3.00 9.71 11.62
N LYS A 177 2.81 9.96 10.32
CA LYS A 177 1.69 10.76 9.78
C LYS A 177 0.61 9.89 9.14
N ALA A 178 0.92 8.64 8.86
CA ALA A 178 -0.06 7.68 8.35
C ALA A 178 -1.10 7.30 9.42
N ARG A 179 -2.24 6.78 9.00
CA ARG A 179 -3.28 6.31 9.93
C ARG A 179 -2.91 4.93 10.46
N ALA A 180 -2.72 4.83 11.78
CA ALA A 180 -2.54 3.58 12.49
C ALA A 180 -3.90 2.94 12.79
N LEU A 181 -4.09 1.69 12.37
CA LEU A 181 -5.20 0.82 12.76
C LEU A 181 -4.67 -0.17 13.78
N ARG A 182 -4.94 0.10 15.06
CA ARG A 182 -4.48 -0.75 16.17
C ARG A 182 -5.52 -1.81 16.43
N TYR A 183 -5.09 -3.05 16.51
CA TYR A 183 -5.96 -4.15 16.86
C TYR A 183 -5.36 -5.02 17.95
N HIS A 184 -6.26 -5.59 18.74
CA HIS A 184 -5.97 -6.62 19.73
C HIS A 184 -6.35 -7.99 19.14
N ASP A 185 -5.75 -9.04 19.71
CA ASP A 185 -5.91 -10.41 19.24
C ASP A 185 -7.38 -10.77 19.00
N GLY A 186 -7.71 -11.34 17.83
CA GLY A 186 -9.07 -11.73 17.45
C GLY A 186 -9.99 -10.61 16.93
N GLU A 187 -9.94 -9.39 17.49
CA GLU A 187 -10.80 -8.26 17.06
C GLU A 187 -10.32 -7.60 15.76
N ALA A 188 -9.03 -7.77 15.43
CA ALA A 188 -8.42 -7.36 14.17
C ALA A 188 -9.20 -7.79 12.93
N CYS A 189 -9.97 -8.88 13.02
CA CYS A 189 -10.70 -9.40 11.89
C CYS A 189 -12.05 -8.70 11.65
N VAL A 190 -12.79 -8.32 12.68
CA VAL A 190 -14.20 -7.92 12.50
C VAL A 190 -14.29 -6.50 11.95
N GLN A 191 -13.45 -5.58 12.44
CA GLN A 191 -13.48 -4.18 12.02
C GLN A 191 -12.58 -3.86 10.83
N LEU A 192 -11.60 -4.72 10.53
CA LEU A 192 -10.65 -4.47 9.44
C LEU A 192 -11.34 -4.36 8.08
N GLU A 193 -12.31 -5.22 7.78
CA GLU A 193 -13.02 -5.13 6.50
C GLU A 193 -13.70 -3.77 6.33
N GLY A 194 -14.36 -3.26 7.38
CA GLY A 194 -14.95 -1.92 7.39
C GLY A 194 -13.90 -0.81 7.25
N GLN A 195 -12.74 -0.93 7.89
CA GLN A 195 -11.64 0.02 7.72
C GLN A 195 -11.05 -0.01 6.31
N ILE A 196 -10.96 -1.19 5.66
CA ILE A 196 -10.54 -1.29 4.26
C ILE A 196 -11.61 -0.69 3.33
N THR A 197 -12.89 -0.90 3.61
CA THR A 197 -13.97 -0.25 2.87
C THR A 197 -13.90 1.29 2.99
N GLU A 198 -13.64 1.82 4.18
CA GLU A 198 -13.44 3.27 4.40
C GLU A 198 -12.21 3.78 3.62
N PHE A 199 -11.13 2.99 3.55
CA PHE A 199 -9.92 3.29 2.77
C PHE A 199 -10.18 3.32 1.26
N LEU A 200 -10.89 2.34 0.73
CA LEU A 200 -11.25 2.35 -0.70
C LEU A 200 -12.19 3.51 -1.03
N SER A 201 -13.08 3.85 -0.10
CA SER A 201 -13.98 4.99 -0.24
C SER A 201 -13.22 6.32 -0.24
N SER A 202 -12.24 6.50 0.65
CA SER A 202 -11.40 7.72 0.66
C SER A 202 -10.64 7.87 -0.65
N LEU A 203 -10.03 6.79 -1.16
CA LEU A 203 -9.35 6.79 -2.46
C LEU A 203 -10.31 7.16 -3.60
N PHE A 204 -11.51 6.58 -3.63
CA PHE A 204 -12.51 6.90 -4.64
C PHE A 204 -12.84 8.40 -4.65
N TRP A 205 -13.09 9.01 -3.50
CA TRP A 205 -13.43 10.43 -3.44
C TRP A 205 -12.29 11.33 -3.90
N VAL A 206 -11.04 10.98 -3.56
CA VAL A 206 -9.86 11.70 -4.06
C VAL A 206 -9.76 11.60 -5.59
N LEU A 207 -9.92 10.40 -6.14
CA LEU A 207 -9.88 10.16 -7.59
C LEU A 207 -11.01 10.87 -8.33
N GLU A 208 -12.22 10.85 -7.77
CA GLU A 208 -13.39 11.51 -8.34
C GLU A 208 -13.22 13.04 -8.33
N SER A 209 -12.65 13.61 -7.26
CA SER A 209 -12.27 15.02 -7.21
C SER A 209 -11.27 15.36 -8.32
N LYS A 210 -10.23 14.52 -8.52
CA LYS A 210 -9.23 14.71 -9.59
C LYS A 210 -9.82 14.57 -10.98
N ARG A 211 -10.76 13.63 -11.18
CA ARG A 211 -11.51 13.48 -12.43
C ARG A 211 -12.30 14.73 -12.74
N LEU A 212 -12.98 15.29 -11.73
CA LEU A 212 -13.77 16.51 -11.89
C LEU A 212 -12.89 17.72 -12.20
N GLU A 213 -11.75 17.89 -11.51
CA GLU A 213 -10.75 18.93 -11.81
C GLU A 213 -10.33 18.90 -13.28
N ARG A 214 -9.91 17.74 -13.79
CA ARG A 214 -9.51 17.55 -15.19
C ARG A 214 -10.65 17.82 -16.17
N SER A 215 -11.88 17.42 -15.84
CA SER A 215 -13.03 17.67 -16.72
C SER A 215 -13.41 19.15 -16.86
N ARG A 216 -12.98 19.98 -15.91
CA ARG A 216 -13.21 21.44 -15.92
C ARG A 216 -12.10 22.20 -16.64
N GLU A 217 -10.98 21.55 -16.96
CA GLU A 217 -9.97 22.11 -17.85
C GLU A 217 -10.59 22.27 -19.24
N LYS A 218 -10.81 23.52 -19.65
CA LYS A 218 -11.48 23.86 -20.91
C LYS A 218 -10.75 23.24 -22.11
N VAL A 219 -11.55 22.88 -23.12
CA VAL A 219 -11.15 22.42 -24.48
C VAL A 219 -10.27 23.45 -25.24
N ASP A 220 -10.00 24.63 -24.68
CA ASP A 220 -9.28 25.75 -25.30
C ASP A 220 -7.80 25.44 -25.68
N LYS A 221 -7.28 24.26 -25.35
CA LYS A 221 -5.94 23.81 -25.77
C LYS A 221 -5.93 22.66 -26.79
N VAL A 222 -7.08 22.14 -27.23
CA VAL A 222 -7.14 20.93 -28.09
C VAL A 222 -7.40 21.22 -29.58
N CYS A 223 -7.75 22.45 -29.99
CA CYS A 223 -7.92 22.78 -31.41
C CYS A 223 -6.96 23.89 -31.90
N LYS A 224 -5.70 23.53 -32.17
CA LYS A 224 -4.83 24.27 -33.13
C LYS A 224 -4.14 23.35 -34.16
N TYR A 225 -4.69 22.16 -34.39
CA TYR A 225 -4.40 21.37 -35.57
C TYR A 225 -5.70 21.01 -36.27
N HIS A 226 -6.42 22.03 -36.73
CA HIS A 226 -7.25 21.86 -37.91
C HIS A 226 -6.51 22.48 -39.07
N ALA A 227 -6.09 21.59 -39.96
CA ALA A 227 -5.63 21.89 -41.29
C ALA A 227 -6.62 22.85 -41.96
N THR A 228 -6.07 23.92 -42.53
CA THR A 228 -6.66 24.54 -43.71
C THR A 228 -5.56 24.65 -44.74
N THR A 229 -5.91 24.04 -45.88
CA THR A 229 -5.33 24.02 -47.22
C THR A 229 -4.57 25.27 -47.64
#